data_AF-A0AA90HXC1-F1
#
_entry.id   AF-A0AA90HXC1-F1
#
_cell.length_a   1.000
_cell.length_b   1.000
_cell.length_c   1.000
_cell.angle_alpha   90.00
_cell.angle_beta   90.00
_cell.angle_gamma   90.00
#
_symmetry.space_group_name_H-M   'P 1'
#
loop_
_entity.id
_entity.type
_entity.pdbx_description
1 polymer ?
#
loop_
_entity_poly.entity_id
_entity_poly.type
_entity_poly.pdbx_seq_one_letter_code
_entity_poly.pdbx_strand_id
1 'polypeptide(L)'
;IKCLPQSFYRRMQRFFAGQYFDYRQISQLIFNMFSFDQVQLTLDRTNWKWGKRNINILMLAIVYRGIAIPILWTLLNKRGNSDTKERIALIQRFIAIFGKDRIVNVFADREFIGEQWFTWLIEQDINFCIRV
;
A
#
# COMPACT_ATOMS: atom_id res chain seq x y z
N ILE A 1 -37.57 1.36 -2.77
CA ILE A 1 -37.39 2.84 -2.92
C ILE A 1 -36.23 3.07 -3.88
N LYS A 2 -36.47 3.54 -5.11
CA LYS A 2 -35.39 3.93 -6.03
C LYS A 2 -35.03 5.39 -5.73
N CYS A 3 -33.84 5.63 -5.18
CA CYS A 3 -33.31 6.99 -5.04
C CYS A 3 -32.96 7.57 -6.42
N LEU A 4 -33.28 8.84 -6.64
CA LEU A 4 -32.80 9.57 -7.82
C LEU A 4 -31.26 9.61 -7.78
N PRO A 5 -30.55 9.35 -8.90
CA PRO A 5 -29.08 9.29 -8.94
C PRO A 5 -28.39 10.50 -8.27
N GLN A 6 -28.96 11.69 -8.43
CA GLN A 6 -28.43 12.93 -7.86
C GLN A 6 -28.50 12.97 -6.32
N SER A 7 -29.53 12.36 -5.73
CA SER A 7 -29.65 12.24 -4.27
C SER A 7 -28.61 11.29 -3.68
N PHE A 8 -28.33 10.19 -4.38
CA PHE A 8 -27.28 9.24 -4.01
C PHE A 8 -25.89 9.87 -4.13
N TYR A 9 -25.63 10.60 -5.21
CA TYR A 9 -24.37 11.31 -5.42
C TYR A 9 -24.09 12.33 -4.31
N ARG A 10 -25.07 13.19 -3.98
CA ARG A 10 -24.94 14.15 -2.86
C ARG A 10 -24.69 13.46 -1.52
N ARG A 11 -25.30 12.30 -1.29
CA ARG A 11 -25.06 11.51 -0.07
C ARG A 11 -23.62 11.01 0.01
N MET A 12 -23.07 10.48 -1.09
CA MET A 12 -21.66 10.08 -1.13
C MET A 12 -20.72 11.27 -0.91
N GLN A 13 -20.99 12.42 -1.54
CA GLN A 13 -20.17 13.62 -1.33
C GLN A 13 -20.16 14.06 0.14
N ARG A 14 -21.31 14.06 0.82
CA ARG A 14 -21.38 14.37 2.26
C ARG A 14 -20.63 13.37 3.12
N PHE A 15 -20.72 12.09 2.79
CA PHE A 15 -19.96 11.05 3.47
C PHE A 15 -18.46 11.32 3.35
N PHE A 16 -17.92 11.48 2.14
CA PHE A 16 -16.49 11.75 1.96
C PHE A 16 -16.03 13.11 2.50
N ALA A 17 -16.90 14.12 2.55
CA ALA A 17 -16.56 15.43 3.11
C ALA A 17 -16.56 15.46 4.65
N GLY A 18 -17.42 14.66 5.30
CA GLY A 18 -17.61 14.68 6.75
C GLY A 18 -16.89 13.57 7.51
N GLN A 19 -16.24 12.64 6.81
CA GLN A 19 -15.60 11.48 7.44
C GLN A 19 -14.08 11.57 7.34
N TYR A 20 -13.42 11.28 8.46
CA TYR A 20 -11.99 11.03 8.51
C TYR A 20 -11.73 9.55 8.30
N PHE A 21 -10.86 9.21 7.35
CA PHE A 21 -10.47 7.84 7.08
C PHE A 21 -9.15 7.54 7.78
N ASP A 22 -9.22 6.77 8.86
CA ASP A 22 -8.03 6.18 9.47
C ASP A 22 -7.55 5.02 8.58
N TYR A 23 -6.45 5.26 7.87
CA TYR A 23 -5.88 4.27 6.97
C TYR A 23 -5.49 2.98 7.68
N ARG A 24 -5.14 3.01 8.97
CA ARG A 24 -4.88 1.79 9.75
C ARG A 24 -6.14 0.93 9.86
N GLN A 25 -7.27 1.55 10.16
CA GLN A 25 -8.55 0.84 10.26
C GLN A 25 -8.99 0.28 8.91
N ILE A 26 -8.76 1.02 7.82
CA ILE A 26 -9.02 0.52 6.46
C ILE A 26 -8.14 -0.70 6.17
N SER A 27 -6.85 -0.66 6.48
CA SER A 27 -5.95 -1.80 6.29
C SER A 27 -6.42 -3.02 7.09
N GLN A 28 -6.79 -2.83 8.36
CA GLN A 28 -7.32 -3.91 9.20
C GLN A 28 -8.64 -4.46 8.66
N LEU A 29 -9.55 -3.60 8.18
CA LEU A 29 -10.81 -4.01 7.57
C LEU A 29 -10.55 -4.88 6.34
N ILE A 30 -9.67 -4.45 5.43
CA ILE A 30 -9.31 -5.22 4.23
C ILE A 30 -8.71 -6.56 4.64
N PHE A 31 -7.75 -6.57 5.57
CA PHE A 31 -7.08 -7.79 6.01
C PHE A 31 -8.06 -8.81 6.61
N ASN A 32 -8.99 -8.33 7.45
CA ASN A 32 -10.02 -9.16 8.08
C ASN A 32 -11.09 -9.63 7.10
N MET A 33 -11.48 -8.78 6.13
CA MET A 33 -12.49 -9.13 5.11
C MET A 33 -12.08 -10.33 4.27
N PHE A 34 -10.79 -10.50 4.01
CA PHE A 34 -10.25 -11.67 3.32
C PHE A 34 -9.75 -12.77 4.26
N SER A 35 -9.76 -12.53 5.58
CA SER A 35 -9.28 -13.44 6.62
C SER A 35 -7.88 -13.98 6.32
N PHE A 36 -6.97 -13.08 5.95
CA PHE A 36 -5.60 -13.46 5.64
C PHE A 36 -4.88 -14.01 6.88
N ASP A 37 -4.13 -15.09 6.68
CA ASP A 37 -3.22 -15.62 7.70
C ASP A 37 -1.81 -15.10 7.41
N GLN A 38 -1.11 -15.68 6.44
CA GLN A 38 0.12 -15.13 5.90
C GLN A 38 -0.08 -14.54 4.50
N VAL A 39 0.74 -13.57 4.13
CA VAL A 39 0.61 -12.80 2.90
C VAL A 39 1.93 -12.66 2.17
N GLN A 40 1.83 -12.66 0.85
CA GLN A 40 2.87 -12.17 -0.03
C GLN A 40 2.62 -10.69 -0.28
N LEU A 41 3.65 -9.87 -0.12
CA LEU A 41 3.57 -8.44 -0.31
C LEU A 41 4.18 -8.06 -1.65
N THR A 42 3.65 -7.02 -2.27
CA THR A 42 4.25 -6.40 -3.46
C THR A 42 4.32 -4.89 -3.30
N LEU A 43 5.46 -4.32 -3.69
CA LEU A 43 5.66 -2.88 -3.80
C LEU A 43 5.40 -2.44 -5.24
N ASP A 44 4.64 -1.37 -5.38
CA ASP A 44 4.42 -0.71 -6.66
C ASP A 44 4.42 0.82 -6.48
N ARG A 45 4.71 1.54 -7.54
CA ARG A 45 4.62 3.00 -7.56
C ARG A 45 3.70 3.44 -8.70
N THR A 46 2.72 4.27 -8.36
CA THR A 46 1.87 4.92 -9.36
C THR A 46 1.98 6.44 -9.29
N ASN A 47 2.09 7.09 -10.45
CA ASN A 47 2.14 8.54 -10.57
C ASN A 47 0.89 9.04 -11.30
N TRP A 48 0.09 9.81 -10.59
CA TRP A 48 -1.14 10.40 -11.09
C TRP A 48 -0.93 11.89 -11.32
N LYS A 49 -1.52 12.43 -12.40
CA LYS A 49 -1.56 13.88 -12.64
C LYS A 49 -2.96 14.41 -12.35
N TRP A 50 -3.07 15.24 -11.31
CA TRP A 50 -4.26 16.02 -11.03
C TRP A 50 -4.05 17.45 -11.54
N GLY A 51 -4.50 17.73 -12.76
CA GLY A 51 -4.16 18.96 -13.48
C GLY A 51 -2.64 19.13 -13.60
N LYS A 52 -2.08 20.15 -12.94
CA LYS A 52 -0.62 20.40 -12.91
C LYS A 52 0.11 19.71 -11.74
N ARG A 53 -0.62 19.15 -10.77
CA ARG A 53 -0.07 18.51 -9.57
C ARG A 53 0.22 17.04 -9.85
N ASN A 54 1.42 16.58 -9.47
CA ASN A 54 1.73 15.15 -9.50
C ASN A 54 1.42 14.56 -8.12
N ILE A 55 0.76 13.40 -8.11
CA ILE A 55 0.45 12.61 -6.94
C ILE A 55 1.21 11.31 -7.13
N ASN A 56 2.30 11.17 -6.40
CA ASN A 56 3.18 10.01 -6.46
C ASN A 56 2.87 9.12 -5.27
N ILE A 57 2.43 7.89 -5.52
CA ILE A 57 1.97 6.97 -4.49
C ILE A 57 2.91 5.78 -4.48
N LEU A 58 3.60 5.56 -3.36
CA LEU A 58 4.25 4.30 -3.06
C LEU A 58 3.23 3.40 -2.38
N MET A 59 2.92 2.27 -3.00
CA MET A 59 1.89 1.34 -2.56
C MET A 59 2.51 0.02 -2.12
N LEU A 60 2.03 -0.51 -1.01
CA LEU A 60 2.23 -1.87 -0.57
C LEU A 60 0.89 -2.57 -0.72
N ALA A 61 0.90 -3.70 -1.41
CA ALA A 61 -0.28 -4.49 -1.68
C ALA A 61 -0.05 -5.95 -1.29
N ILE A 62 -1.14 -6.65 -0.99
CA ILE A 62 -1.15 -8.09 -0.78
C ILE A 62 -1.41 -8.76 -2.13
N VAL A 63 -0.55 -9.70 -2.50
CA VAL A 63 -0.77 -10.55 -3.67
C VAL A 63 -1.79 -11.63 -3.28
N TYR A 64 -2.95 -11.62 -3.93
CA TYR A 64 -4.02 -12.56 -3.67
C TYR A 64 -4.65 -13.03 -4.99
N ARG A 65 -4.59 -14.33 -5.29
CA ARG A 65 -5.23 -14.93 -6.48
C ARG A 65 -4.94 -14.20 -7.81
N GLY A 66 -3.69 -13.77 -8.00
CA GLY A 66 -3.26 -13.08 -9.23
C GLY A 66 -3.60 -11.60 -9.30
N ILE A 67 -4.18 -11.01 -8.24
CA ILE A 67 -4.39 -9.56 -8.11
C ILE A 67 -3.58 -8.98 -6.95
N ALA A 68 -3.27 -7.69 -7.05
CA ALA A 68 -2.66 -6.92 -5.97
C ALA A 68 -3.76 -6.13 -5.25
N ILE A 69 -3.97 -6.41 -3.96
CA ILE A 69 -4.93 -5.70 -3.12
C ILE A 69 -4.17 -4.65 -2.30
N PRO A 70 -4.36 -3.34 -2.55
CA PRO A 70 -3.68 -2.29 -1.81
C PRO A 70 -3.97 -2.40 -0.31
N ILE A 71 -2.94 -2.39 0.52
CA ILE A 71 -3.09 -2.48 1.98
C ILE A 71 -2.58 -1.23 2.67
N LEU A 72 -1.45 -0.68 2.24
CA LEU A 72 -0.82 0.51 2.81
C LEU A 72 -0.20 1.36 1.71
N TRP A 73 -0.11 2.67 1.92
CA TRP A 73 0.54 3.57 0.98
C TRP A 73 1.14 4.80 1.65
N THR A 74 1.99 5.49 0.89
CA THR A 74 2.49 6.84 1.21
C THR A 74 2.44 7.72 -0.02
N LEU A 75 1.98 8.96 0.18
CA LEU A 75 2.11 10.01 -0.82
C LEU A 75 3.53 10.58 -0.73
N LEU A 76 4.29 10.40 -1.82
CA LEU A 76 5.64 10.93 -1.94
C LEU A 76 5.57 12.41 -2.31
N ASN A 77 6.19 13.27 -1.51
CA ASN A 77 6.24 14.73 -1.75
C ASN A 77 7.25 15.14 -2.84
N LYS A 78 7.84 14.17 -3.55
CA LYS A 78 8.89 14.36 -4.56
C LYS A 78 8.50 13.78 -5.91
N ARG A 79 8.99 14.40 -6.98
CA ARG A 79 9.00 13.80 -8.32
C ARG A 79 10.18 12.81 -8.37
N GLY A 80 9.92 11.54 -8.71
CA GLY A 80 10.95 10.51 -8.84
C GLY A 80 10.65 9.24 -8.04
N ASN A 81 11.66 8.39 -7.90
CA ASN A 81 11.55 7.09 -7.22
C ASN A 81 11.42 7.27 -5.69
N SER A 82 10.81 6.28 -5.05
CA SER A 82 10.89 6.15 -3.58
C SER A 82 12.34 5.97 -3.15
N ASP A 83 12.73 6.48 -1.99
CA ASP A 83 14.00 6.11 -1.38
C ASP A 83 13.86 4.85 -0.51
N THR A 84 15.00 4.30 -0.09
CA THR A 84 15.06 3.12 0.79
C THR A 84 14.31 3.33 2.09
N LYS A 85 14.34 4.55 2.68
CA LYS A 85 13.67 4.83 3.95
C LYS A 85 12.15 4.78 3.80
N GLU A 86 11.61 5.28 2.70
CA GLU A 86 10.18 5.22 2.40
C GLU A 86 9.68 3.79 2.23
N ARG A 87 10.47 2.93 1.55
CA ARG A 87 10.17 1.49 1.38
C ARG A 87 10.18 0.77 2.73
N ILE A 88 11.24 0.97 3.51
CA ILE A 88 11.39 0.41 4.87
C ILE A 88 10.23 0.85 5.76
N ALA A 89 9.90 2.14 5.79
CA ALA A 89 8.83 2.68 6.62
C ALA A 89 7.45 2.12 6.24
N LEU A 90 7.23 1.75 4.98
CA LEU A 90 5.99 1.11 4.54
C LEU A 90 5.90 -0.34 5.02
N ILE A 91 6.99 -1.11 4.95
CA ILE A 91 7.04 -2.48 5.52
C ILE A 91 6.97 -2.44 7.05
N GLN A 92 7.67 -1.53 7.71
CA GLN A 92 7.60 -1.39 9.17
C GLN A 92 6.19 -1.07 9.65
N ARG A 93 5.43 -0.24 8.91
CA ARG A 93 4.01 -0.02 9.21
C ARG A 93 3.19 -1.29 9.05
N PHE A 94 3.44 -2.10 8.03
CA PHE A 94 2.79 -3.41 7.91
C PHE A 94 3.08 -4.28 9.13
N ILE A 95 4.35 -4.42 9.51
CA ILE A 95 4.79 -5.20 10.67
C ILE A 95 4.13 -4.69 11.96
N ALA A 96 4.05 -3.37 12.15
CA ALA A 96 3.43 -2.78 13.34
C ALA A 96 1.90 -3.02 13.43
N ILE A 97 1.22 -3.24 12.30
CA ILE A 97 -0.22 -3.47 12.26
C ILE A 97 -0.56 -4.96 12.31
N PHE A 98 0.19 -5.80 11.58
CA PHE A 98 -0.17 -7.20 11.33
C PHE A 98 0.82 -8.21 11.91
N GLY A 99 2.04 -7.80 12.24
CA GLY A 99 3.13 -8.70 12.63
C GLY A 99 4.05 -9.09 11.46
N LYS A 100 5.30 -9.40 11.78
CA LYS A 100 6.32 -9.80 10.79
C LYS A 100 6.11 -11.23 10.30
N ASP A 101 5.65 -12.11 11.20
CA ASP A 101 5.31 -13.51 10.98
C ASP A 101 4.26 -13.72 9.88
N ARG A 102 3.50 -12.68 9.56
CA ARG A 102 2.52 -12.68 8.47
C ARG A 102 3.15 -12.48 7.10
N ILE A 103 4.42 -12.07 6.99
CA ILE A 103 5.08 -11.80 5.72
C ILE A 103 5.76 -13.07 5.22
N VAL A 104 5.29 -13.62 4.10
CA VAL A 104 5.93 -14.76 3.42
C VAL A 104 7.09 -14.30 2.55
N ASN A 105 6.86 -13.27 1.73
CA ASN A 105 7.82 -12.74 0.78
C ASN A 105 7.44 -11.31 0.35
N VAL A 106 8.44 -10.52 -0.03
CA VAL A 106 8.26 -9.18 -0.63
C VAL A 106 8.67 -9.22 -2.10
N PHE A 107 7.76 -8.83 -2.98
CA PHE A 107 8.00 -8.71 -4.42
C PHE A 107 8.14 -7.24 -4.82
N ALA A 108 9.10 -6.95 -5.70
CA ALA A 108 9.21 -5.62 -6.32
C ALA A 108 9.90 -5.72 -7.68
N ASP A 109 9.68 -4.74 -8.55
CA ASP A 109 10.39 -4.68 -9.83
C ASP A 109 11.77 -4.01 -9.71
N ARG A 110 12.45 -3.86 -10.85
CA ARG A 110 13.81 -3.28 -10.96
C ARG A 110 13.93 -1.85 -10.49
N GLU A 111 12.84 -1.10 -10.38
CA GLU A 111 12.91 0.27 -9.87
C GLU A 111 13.14 0.31 -8.36
N PHE A 112 12.98 -0.85 -7.68
CA PHE A 112 13.17 -1.02 -6.25
C PHE A 112 14.51 -1.64 -5.84
N ILE A 113 15.50 -1.66 -6.74
CA ILE A 113 16.87 -2.13 -6.42
C ILE A 113 17.56 -1.15 -5.46
N GLY A 114 18.39 -1.68 -4.56
CA GLY A 114 19.29 -0.89 -3.71
C GLY A 114 19.97 -1.75 -2.64
N GLU A 115 21.28 -1.57 -2.47
CA GLU A 115 22.08 -2.34 -1.51
C GLU A 115 21.55 -2.22 -0.08
N GLN A 116 21.41 -0.98 0.44
CA GLN A 116 20.87 -0.73 1.78
C GLN A 116 19.46 -1.31 1.98
N TRP A 117 18.67 -1.36 0.90
CA TRP A 117 17.34 -1.93 0.93
C TRP A 117 17.37 -3.46 1.10
N PHE A 118 18.23 -4.13 0.33
CA PHE A 118 18.41 -5.58 0.43
C PHE A 118 19.05 -5.97 1.77
N THR A 119 20.08 -5.24 2.21
CA THR A 119 20.71 -5.47 3.52
C THR A 119 19.68 -5.39 4.64
N TRP A 120 18.82 -4.38 4.64
CA TRP A 120 17.77 -4.28 5.66
C TRP A 120 16.78 -5.45 5.61
N LEU A 121 16.35 -5.89 4.43
CA LEU A 121 15.46 -7.06 4.30
C LEU A 121 16.11 -8.34 4.85
N ILE A 122 17.41 -8.55 4.56
CA ILE A 122 18.19 -9.68 5.07
C ILE A 122 18.32 -9.61 6.60
N GLU A 123 18.68 -8.44 7.14
CA GLU A 123 18.80 -8.22 8.59
C GLU A 123 17.48 -8.43 9.33
N GLN A 124 16.35 -8.14 8.69
CA GLN A 124 15.02 -8.38 9.26
C GLN A 124 14.53 -9.82 9.06
N ASP A 125 15.29 -10.69 8.40
CA ASP A 125 14.87 -12.05 8.04
C ASP A 125 13.56 -12.05 7.24
N ILE A 126 13.47 -11.15 6.26
CA ILE A 126 12.32 -11.02 5.36
C ILE A 126 12.74 -11.53 3.98
N ASN A 127 12.11 -12.61 3.54
CA ASN A 127 12.30 -13.11 2.18
C ASN A 127 11.86 -12.06 1.15
N PHE A 128 12.62 -11.92 0.07
CA PHE A 128 12.24 -11.06 -1.05
C PHE A 128 12.59 -11.67 -2.41
N CYS A 129 11.83 -11.27 -3.43
CA CYS A 129 12.14 -11.52 -4.83
C CYS A 129 12.00 -10.20 -5.59
N ILE A 130 13.15 -9.60 -5.92
CA ILE A 130 13.22 -8.30 -6.59
C ILE A 130 13.89 -8.50 -7.94
N ARG A 131 13.21 -8.06 -8.99
CA ARG A 131 13.74 -8.17 -10.35
C ARG A 131 14.96 -7.27 -10.52
N VAL A 132 16.04 -7.79 -11.09
CA VAL A 132 17.26 -7.06 -11.46
C VAL A 132 17.24 -6.73 -12.95
#